data_AF-A0A2G9Y4A4-F1
#
_entry.id   AF-A0A2G9Y4A4-F1
#
_cell.length_a   1.000
_cell.length_b   1.000
_cell.length_c   1.000
_cell.angle_alpha   90.00
_cell.angle_beta   90.00
_cell.angle_gamma   90.00
#
_symmetry.space_group_name_H-M   'P 1'
#
loop_
_entity.id
_entity.type
_entity.pdbx_description
1 polymer ?
#
loop_
_entity_poly.entity_id
_entity_poly.type
_entity_poly.pdbx_seq_one_letter_code
_entity_poly.pdbx_strand_id
1 'polypeptide(L)' 'MILMGESDTLEFKKSTGEWKEITKTISAFANTKGGTIILT' A
#
# COMPACT_ATOMS: atom_id res chain seq x y z
N MET A 1 2.12 -9.04 -15.61
CA MET A 1 2.30 -7.60 -15.38
C MET A 1 1.07 -7.09 -14.65
N ILE A 2 1.18 -6.74 -13.36
CA ILE A 2 0.09 -6.02 -12.69
C ILE A 2 0.28 -4.55 -13.06
N LEU A 3 -0.30 -4.16 -14.21
CA LEU A 3 -0.35 -2.79 -14.73
C LEU A 3 -1.59 -2.07 -14.21
N MET A 4 -1.97 -2.30 -12.96
CA MET A 4 -2.98 -1.50 -12.29
C MET A 4 -2.19 -0.50 -11.47
N GLY A 5 -2.05 0.75 -11.94
CA GLY A 5 -1.33 1.79 -11.21
C GLY A 5 -1.91 1.99 -9.80
N GLU A 6 -1.18 2.72 -8.95
CA GLU A 6 -1.66 3.05 -7.60
C GLU A 6 -3.11 3.54 -7.64
N SER A 7 -3.92 3.00 -6.75
CA SER A 7 -5.35 3.31 -6.61
C SER A 7 -5.66 3.53 -5.14
N ASP A 8 -6.80 4.14 -4.83
CA ASP A 8 -7.22 4.43 -3.45
C ASP A 8 -7.25 3.20 -2.52
N THR A 9 -7.21 1.98 -3.06
CA THR A 9 -7.16 0.73 -2.30
C THR A 9 -5.94 -0.13 -2.62
N LEU A 10 -4.99 0.37 -3.42
CA LEU A 10 -3.84 -0.40 -3.89
C LEU A 10 -2.59 0.47 -3.97
N GLU A 11 -1.61 0.18 -3.12
CA GLU A 11 -0.38 0.96 -3.00
C GLU A 11 0.87 0.10 -3.21
N PHE A 12 1.83 0.60 -4.00
CA PHE A 12 3.06 -0.13 -4.31
C PHE A 12 4.22 0.41 -3.50
N LYS A 13 4.91 -0.47 -2.76
CA LYS A 13 6.13 -0.13 -2.02
C LYS A 13 7.30 -0.94 -2.57
N LYS A 14 8.39 -0.25 -2.90
CA LYS A 14 9.62 -0.84 -3.49
C LYS A 14 10.52 -1.59 -2.50
N SER A 15 10.31 -1.40 -1.20
CA SER A 15 11.17 -2.02 -0.20
C SER A 15 10.49 -2.09 1.16
N THR A 16 10.78 -3.16 1.90
CA THR A 16 10.40 -3.30 3.31
C THR A 16 11.10 -2.27 4.21
N GLY A 17 12.15 -1.60 3.71
CA GLY A 17 12.82 -0.48 4.39
C GLY A 17 11.93 0.76 4.57
N GLU A 18 10.81 0.84 3.87
CA GLU A 18 9.79 1.90 3.97
C GLU A 18 8.73 1.57 5.05
N TRP A 19 9.06 0.70 6.01
CA TRP A 19 8.17 0.24 7.08
C TRP A 19 7.34 1.35 7.75
N LYS A 20 7.91 2.53 8.02
CA LYS A 20 7.16 3.68 8.59
C LYS A 20 6.03 4.14 7.67
N GLU A 21 6.27 4.20 6.36
CA GLU A 21 5.24 4.53 5.38
C GLU A 21 4.23 3.41 5.24
N ILE A 22 4.69 2.16 5.14
CA ILE A 22 3.82 0.97 5.09
C ILE A 22 2.85 0.97 6.29
N THR A 23 3.33 1.25 7.50
CA THR A 23 2.48 1.27 8.69
C THR A 23 1.42 2.39 8.63
N LYS A 24 1.78 3.56 8.09
CA LYS A 24 0.82 4.65 7.87
C LYS A 24 -0.22 4.27 6.84
N THR A 25 0.18 3.66 5.73
CA THR A 25 -0.72 3.17 4.69
C THR A 25 -1.67 2.11 5.23
N ILE A 26 -1.17 1.15 6.02
CA ILE A 26 -2.02 0.13 6.66
C ILE A 26 -3.05 0.81 7.57
N SER A 27 -2.64 1.81 8.35
CA SER A 27 -3.57 2.58 9.19
C SER A 27 -4.61 3.33 8.36
N ALA A 28 -4.21 3.97 7.25
CA ALA A 28 -5.13 4.65 6.35
C ALA A 28 -6.13 3.68 5.69
N PHE A 29 -5.66 2.52 5.24
CA PHE A 29 -6.51 1.48 4.67
C PHE A 29 -7.46 0.85 5.70
N ALA A 30 -6.99 0.61 6.93
CA ALA A 30 -7.82 0.09 8.01
C ALA A 30 -8.97 1.02 8.41
N ASN A 31 -8.76 2.34 8.32
CA ASN A 31 -9.77 3.35 8.66
C ASN A 31 -10.69 3.74 7.49
N THR A 32 -10.44 3.26 6.28
CA THR A 32 -11.22 3.60 5.09
C THR A 32 -12.00 2.39 4.57
N LYS A 33 -11.70 1.89 3.36
CA LYS A 33 -12.40 0.76 2.73
C LYS A 33 -11.56 -0.53 2.71
N GLY A 34 -10.45 -0.56 3.46
CA GLY A 34 -9.41 -1.56 3.31
C GLY A 34 -8.54 -1.30 2.08
N GLY A 35 -7.47 -2.08 1.94
CA GLY A 35 -6.57 -1.95 0.79
C GLY A 35 -5.49 -3.02 0.77
N THR A 36 -4.78 -3.09 -0.34
CA THR A 36 -3.71 -4.05 -0.61
C THR A 36 -2.41 -3.29 -0.83
N ILE A 37 -1.37 -3.67 -0.08
CA ILE A 37 -0.01 -3.16 -0.30
C ILE A 37 0.77 -4.23 -1.02
N ILE A 38 1.30 -3.89 -2.20
CA ILE A 38 2.13 -4.80 -2.99
C ILE A 38 3.59 -4.38 -2.80
N LEU A 39 4.39 -5.32 -2.30
CA LEU A 39 5.84 -5.17 -2.17
C LEU A 39 6.52 -5.78 -3.41
N THR A 40 7.38 -5.00 -4.08
CA THR A 40 8.10 -5.41 -5.30
C THR A 40 9.59 -5.39 -5.08
#